data_AF-A0A3D1A1Z9-F1
#
_entry.id   AF-A0A3D1A1Z9-F1
#
_cell.length_a   1.000
_cell.length_b   1.000
_cell.length_c   1.000
_cell.angle_alpha   90.00
_cell.angle_beta   90.00
_cell.angle_gamma   90.00
#
_symmetry.space_group_name_H-M   'P 1'
#
loop_
_entity.id
_entity.type
_entity.pdbx_description
1 polymer ?
#
loop_
_entity_poly.entity_id
_entity_poly.type
_entity_poly.pdbx_seq_one_letter_code
_entity_poly.pdbx_strand_id
1 'polypeptide(L)'
;MKKVTIYAMSTCLWCRKTKKYFEENKIPFETVDYDKQDDARQEEMMKEMKGAGCTGSFPFTRIGGACVQGYNPEEFEKLLKNK
;
A
#
# COMPACT_ATOMS: atom_id res chain seq x y z
N MET A 1 -5.04 -10.80 12.22
CA MET A 1 -5.29 -9.56 11.45
C MET A 1 -4.31 -9.52 10.30
N LYS A 2 -4.73 -9.14 9.09
CA LYS A 2 -3.80 -9.04 7.95
C LYS A 2 -2.96 -7.78 8.11
N LYS A 3 -1.65 -7.89 7.89
CA LYS A 3 -0.73 -6.76 7.92
C LYS A 3 -1.00 -5.89 6.70
N VAL A 4 -1.31 -4.61 6.91
CA VAL A 4 -1.51 -3.64 5.83
C VAL A 4 -0.29 -2.73 5.76
N THR A 5 0.33 -2.65 4.59
CA THR A 5 1.46 -1.75 4.33
C THR A 5 1.15 -0.94 3.08
N ILE A 6 1.04 0.38 3.24
CA ILE A 6 0.75 1.33 2.18
C ILE A 6 2.05 2.03 1.80
N TYR A 7 2.51 1.73 0.60
CA TYR A 7 3.60 2.40 -0.06
C TYR A 7 3.06 3.63 -0.77
N ALA A 8 3.54 4.79 -0.32
CA ALA A 8 3.06 6.09 -0.73
C ALA A 8 4.22 6.96 -1.24
N MET A 9 3.89 8.00 -1.99
CA MET A 9 4.78 9.13 -2.21
C MET A 9 4.25 10.35 -1.47
N SER A 10 5.13 11.11 -0.84
CA SER A 10 4.79 12.29 -0.03
C SER A 10 4.00 13.35 -0.80
N THR A 11 4.20 13.42 -2.12
CA THR A 11 3.57 14.38 -3.03
C THR A 11 2.30 13.86 -3.71
N CYS A 12 1.92 12.60 -3.50
CA CYS A 12 0.80 11.99 -4.21
C CYS A 12 -0.54 12.19 -3.48
N LEU A 13 -1.49 12.85 -4.14
CA LEU A 13 -2.84 13.11 -3.61
C LEU A 13 -3.60 11.81 -3.32
N TRP A 14 -3.49 10.82 -4.20
CA TRP A 14 -4.16 9.51 -4.06
C TRP A 14 -3.62 8.71 -2.87
N CYS A 15 -2.33 8.86 -2.55
CA CYS A 15 -1.75 8.23 -1.36
C CYS A 15 -2.41 8.77 -0.09
N ARG A 16 -2.56 10.09 0.04
CA ARG A 16 -3.25 10.70 1.19
C ARG A 16 -4.68 10.20 1.34
N LYS A 17 -5.41 10.09 0.22
CA LYS A 17 -6.78 9.57 0.21
C LYS A 17 -6.84 8.12 0.69
N THR A 18 -5.87 7.30 0.28
CA THR A 18 -5.74 5.91 0.72
C THR A 18 -5.48 5.82 2.22
N LYS A 19 -4.48 6.57 2.75
CA LYS A 19 -4.17 6.61 4.19
C LYS A 19 -5.43 6.95 5.00
N LYS A 20 -6.13 8.03 4.61
CA LYS A 20 -7.35 8.48 5.27
C LYS A 20 -8.44 7.40 5.31
N TYR A 21 -8.62 6.66 4.22
CA TYR A 21 -9.59 5.55 4.18
C TYR A 21 -9.31 4.50 5.25
N PHE A 22 -8.05 4.05 5.39
CA PHE A 22 -7.70 3.05 6.41
C PHE A 22 -7.79 3.63 7.84
N GLU A 23 -7.46 4.91 8.04
CA GLU A 23 -7.64 5.61 9.33
C GLU A 23 -9.13 5.70 9.72
N GLU A 24 -10.01 6.10 8.79
CA GLU A 24 -11.45 6.22 9.03
C GLU A 24 -12.08 4.87 9.35
N ASN A 25 -11.60 3.79 8.73
CA ASN A 25 -12.01 2.43 9.02
C ASN A 25 -11.34 1.83 10.28
N LYS A 26 -10.49 2.58 10.98
CA LYS A 26 -9.74 2.14 12.18
C LYS A 26 -8.94 0.85 11.94
N ILE A 27 -8.43 0.67 10.72
CA ILE A 27 -7.61 -0.48 10.36
C ILE A 27 -6.16 -0.12 10.69
N PRO A 28 -5.40 -0.97 11.41
CA PRO A 28 -3.97 -0.74 11.58
C PRO A 28 -3.25 -0.93 10.25
N PHE A 29 -2.57 0.11 9.78
CA PHE A 29 -1.75 0.09 8.58
C PHE A 29 -0.41 0.76 8.85
N GLU A 30 0.62 0.28 8.17
CA GLU A 30 1.91 0.95 8.10
C GLU A 30 1.99 1.76 6.82
N THR A 31 2.52 2.97 6.87
CA THR A 31 2.80 3.76 5.67
C THR A 31 4.28 3.93 5.47
N VAL A 32 4.74 3.65 4.26
CA VAL A 32 6.12 3.82 3.84
C VAL A 32 6.14 4.86 2.73
N ASP A 33 6.73 6.01 3.01
CA ASP A 33 6.96 7.05 2.00
C ASP A 33 8.20 6.66 1.19
N TYR A 34 7.99 6.17 -0.04
CA TYR A 34 9.04 5.70 -0.94
C TYR A 34 10.09 6.77 -1.22
N ASP A 35 9.69 8.04 -1.33
CA ASP A 35 10.60 9.17 -1.56
C ASP A 35 11.54 9.48 -0.38
N LYS A 36 11.22 8.97 0.81
CA LYS A 36 12.03 9.18 2.03
C LYS A 36 12.88 7.98 2.41
N GLN A 37 12.85 6.90 1.62
CA GLN A 37 13.66 5.71 1.88
C GLN A 37 14.98 5.80 1.11
N ASP A 38 16.03 5.17 1.64
CA ASP A 38 17.31 4.98 0.97
C ASP A 38 17.18 4.06 -0.27
N ASP A 39 18.12 4.21 -1.22
CA ASP A 39 18.15 3.44 -2.47
C ASP A 39 18.00 1.92 -2.26
N ALA A 40 18.71 1.36 -1.28
CA ALA A 40 18.65 -0.08 -0.98
C ALA A 40 17.22 -0.52 -0.62
N ARG A 41 16.49 0.30 0.14
CA ARG A 41 15.13 -0.01 0.57
C ARG A 41 14.14 0.23 -0.56
N GLN A 42 14.35 1.26 -1.37
CA GLN A 42 13.59 1.50 -2.59
C GLN A 42 13.70 0.31 -3.57
N GLU A 43 14.89 -0.25 -3.75
CA GLU A 43 15.11 -1.44 -4.56
C GLU A 43 14.39 -2.68 -4.01
N GLU A 44 14.44 -2.91 -2.70
CA GLU A 44 13.69 -3.99 -2.04
C GLU A 44 12.18 -3.83 -2.28
N MET A 45 11.65 -2.63 -2.09
CA MET A 45 10.23 -2.33 -2.32
C MET A 45 9.83 -2.57 -3.77
N MET A 46 10.65 -2.14 -4.74
CA MET A 46 10.45 -2.41 -6.17
C MET A 46 10.44 -3.92 -6.47
N LYS A 47 11.35 -4.69 -5.87
CA LYS A 47 11.38 -6.15 -6.00
C LYS A 47 10.13 -6.80 -5.40
N GLU A 48 9.70 -6.36 -4.23
CA GLU A 48 8.46 -6.85 -3.60
C GLU A 48 7.23 -6.51 -4.43
N MET A 49 7.15 -5.29 -4.99
CA MET A 49 6.09 -4.89 -5.90
C MET A 49 6.03 -5.79 -7.12
N LYS A 50 7.18 -6.02 -7.76
CA LYS A 50 7.28 -6.88 -8.94
C LYS A 50 6.94 -8.33 -8.63
N GLY A 51 7.41 -8.84 -7.49
CA GLY A 51 7.10 -10.20 -7.01
C GLY A 51 5.64 -10.40 -6.62
N ALA A 52 4.97 -9.35 -6.15
CA ALA A 52 3.53 -9.37 -5.85
C ALA A 52 2.64 -9.21 -7.10
N GLY A 53 3.23 -9.10 -8.30
CA GLY A 53 2.50 -8.93 -9.56
C GLY A 53 2.04 -7.50 -9.82
N CYS A 54 2.67 -6.52 -9.16
CA CYS A 54 2.28 -5.12 -9.26
C CYS A 54 3.21 -4.29 -10.13
N THR A 55 2.59 -3.38 -10.88
CA THR A 55 3.16 -2.70 -12.05
C THR A 55 3.88 -1.38 -11.70
N GLY A 56 4.19 -1.11 -10.43
CA GLY A 56 4.96 0.08 -10.06
C GLY A 56 4.14 1.36 -9.85
N SER A 57 2.82 1.28 -9.83
CA SER A 57 1.96 2.46 -9.64
C SER A 57 1.71 2.78 -8.17
N PHE A 58 1.83 4.05 -7.80
CA PHE A 58 1.49 4.55 -6.46
C PHE A 58 0.08 5.16 -6.44
N PRO A 59 -0.69 5.01 -5.33
CA PRO A 59 -0.36 4.27 -4.11
C PRO A 59 -0.33 2.76 -4.32
N PHE A 60 0.62 2.09 -3.69
CA PHE A 60 0.67 0.62 -3.66
C PHE A 60 0.32 0.15 -2.26
N THR A 61 -0.73 -0.64 -2.12
CA THR A 61 -1.18 -1.15 -0.83
C THR A 61 -1.01 -2.66 -0.79
N ARG A 62 -0.22 -3.15 0.15
CA ARG A 62 -0.04 -4.57 0.42
C ARG A 62 -0.90 -4.98 1.60
N ILE A 63 -1.72 -6.01 1.42
CA ILE A 63 -2.60 -6.55 2.46
C ILE A 63 -2.29 -8.03 2.62
N GLY A 64 -1.47 -8.35 3.62
CA GLY A 64 -0.92 -9.70 3.82
C GLY A 64 -0.05 -10.13 2.62
N GLY A 65 -0.57 -11.04 1.81
CA GLY A 65 0.08 -11.52 0.58
C GLY A 65 -0.50 -10.91 -0.71
N ALA A 66 -1.57 -10.13 -0.63
CA ALA A 66 -2.19 -9.51 -1.78
C ALA A 66 -1.63 -8.11 -2.04
N CYS A 67 -1.52 -7.73 -3.31
CA CYS A 67 -1.19 -6.38 -3.73
C CYS A 67 -2.43 -5.71 -4.34
N VAL A 68 -2.66 -4.46 -3.95
CA VAL A 68 -3.61 -3.55 -4.59
C VAL A 68 -2.85 -2.33 -5.09
N GLN A 69 -3.11 -1.97 -6.34
CA GLN A 69 -2.53 -0.77 -6.94
C GLN A 69 -3.59 0.31 -7.09
N GLY A 70 -3.22 1.54 -6.75
CA GLY A 70 -4.11 2.69 -6.76
C GLY A 70 -5.02 2.77 -5.53
N TYR A 71 -5.98 3.68 -5.60
CA TYR A 71 -7.01 3.85 -4.57
C TYR A 71 -8.26 3.06 -4.95
N ASN A 72 -8.38 1.84 -4.43
CA ASN A 72 -9.54 0.96 -4.65
C ASN A 72 -10.14 0.50 -3.31
N PRO A 73 -11.09 1.27 -2.73
CA PRO A 73 -11.72 0.92 -1.46
C PRO A 73 -12.43 -0.44 -1.50
N GLU A 74 -13.06 -0.80 -2.61
CA GLU A 74 -13.74 -2.10 -2.77
C GLU A 74 -12.77 -3.28 -2.65
N GLU A 75 -11.58 -3.19 -3.27
CA GLU A 75 -10.56 -4.22 -3.13
C GLU A 75 -10.00 -4.28 -1.70
N PHE A 76 -9.78 -3.12 -1.07
CA PHE A 76 -9.31 -3.08 0.32
C PHE A 76 -10.28 -3.83 1.22
N GLU A 77 -11.58 -3.53 1.15
CA GLU A 77 -12.59 -4.24 1.95
C GLU A 77 -12.61 -5.73 1.63
N LYS A 78 -12.58 -6.11 0.37
CA LYS A 78 -12.61 -7.52 -0.03
C LYS A 78 -11.41 -8.28 0.54
N LEU A 79 -10.21 -7.73 0.45
CA LEU A 79 -9.00 -8.34 0.97
C LEU A 79 -8.98 -8.40 2.51
N LEU A 80 -9.55 -7.40 3.17
CA LEU A 80 -9.67 -7.36 4.63
C LEU A 80 -10.75 -8.31 5.15
N LYS A 81 -11.87 -8.45 4.43
CA LYS A 81 -13.02 -9.31 4.80
C LYS A 81 -12.79 -10.79 4.48
N ASN A 82 -11.98 -11.13 3.46
CA ASN A 82 -11.71 -12.53 3.13
C ASN A 82 -10.94 -13.20 4.27
N LYS A 83 -11.62 -14.06 5.03
CA LYS A 83 -11.15 -14.76 6.22
C LYS A 83 -10.55 -16.10 5.84
#